data_AF-A0A524MMV1-F1
#
_entry.id   AF-A0A524MMV1-F1
#
_cell.length_a   1.000
_cell.length_b   1.000
_cell.length_c   1.000
_cell.angle_alpha   90.00
_cell.angle_beta   90.00
_cell.angle_gamma   90.00
#
_symmetry.space_group_name_H-M   'P 1'
#
loop_
_entity.id
_entity.type
_entity.pdbx_description
1 polymer ?
#
loop_
_entity_poly.entity_id
_entity_poly.type
_entity_poly.pdbx_seq_one_letter_code
_entity_poly.pdbx_strand_id
1 'polypeptide(L)' 'ERVFDQMTHLSRIFATTLGGVMVDDNRVPLSDNGIDRIKQKLSGIQAIMKSRDFPAGGEIAQRLFV' A
#
# COMPACT_ATOMS: atom_id res chain seq x y z
N GLU A 1 -8.51 -4.63 -1.18
CA GLU A 1 -7.67 -3.42 -1.36
C GLU A 1 -7.92 -2.64 -2.66
N ARG A 2 -9.12 -2.09 -2.86
CA ARG A 2 -9.44 -1.29 -4.06
C ARG A 2 -8.55 -0.05 -4.20
N VAL A 3 -8.34 0.68 -3.10
CA VAL A 3 -7.55 1.92 -3.10
C VAL A 3 -6.08 1.63 -3.41
N PHE A 4 -5.52 0.56 -2.83
CA PHE A 4 -4.16 0.12 -3.14
C PHE A 4 -3.98 -0.16 -4.64
N ASP A 5 -4.92 -0.89 -5.25
CA ASP A 5 -4.86 -1.21 -6.68
C ASP A 5 -4.94 0.03 -7.56
N GLN A 6 -5.74 1.02 -7.16
CA GLN A 6 -5.82 2.30 -7.86
C GLN A 6 -4.52 3.11 -7.74
N MET A 7 -3.90 3.12 -6.55
CA MET A 7 -2.63 3.79 -6.33
C MET A 7 -1.51 3.16 -7.17
N THR A 8 -1.38 1.82 -7.16
CA THR A 8 -0.35 1.13 -7.93
C THR A 8 -0.55 1.29 -9.43
N HIS A 9 -1.79 1.29 -9.90
CA HIS A 9 -2.11 1.56 -11.29
C HIS A 9 -1.70 2.98 -11.71
N LEU A 10 -2.05 4.00 -10.91
CA LEU A 10 -1.68 5.39 -11.18
C LEU A 10 -0.15 5.59 -11.19
N SER A 11 0.54 5.03 -10.20
CA SER A 11 2.01 5.09 -10.12
C SER A 11 2.67 4.42 -11.33
N ARG A 12 2.08 3.34 -11.87
CA ARG A 12 2.57 2.69 -13.09
C ARG A 12 2.37 3.54 -14.32
N ILE A 13 1.22 4.20 -14.46
CA ILE A 13 1.01 5.17 -15.55
C ILE A 13 2.08 6.25 -15.48
N PHE A 14 2.34 6.82 -14.30
CA PHE A 14 3.33 7.88 -14.14
C PHE A 14 4.75 7.42 -14.51
N ALA A 15 5.17 6.25 -14.02
CA ALA A 15 6.46 5.67 -14.35
C ALA A 15 6.61 5.47 -15.86
N THR A 16 5.61 4.86 -16.52
CA THR A 16 5.64 4.64 -17.97
C THR A 16 5.63 5.94 -18.76
N THR A 17 4.75 6.89 -18.43
CA THR A 17 4.60 8.15 -19.17
C THR A 17 5.85 9.04 -19.08
N LEU A 18 6.54 9.02 -17.94
CA LEU A 18 7.72 9.84 -17.71
C LEU A 18 9.05 9.12 -17.99
N GLY A 19 9.02 7.85 -18.41
CA GLY A 19 10.22 7.02 -18.55
C GLY A 19 10.93 6.77 -17.21
N GLY A 20 10.20 6.83 -16.10
CA GLY A 20 10.69 6.64 -14.74
C GLY A 20 10.59 5.19 -14.27
N VAL A 21 11.11 4.95 -13.06
CA VAL A 21 11.04 3.66 -12.36
C VAL A 21 10.33 3.86 -11.02
N MET A 22 9.36 3.00 -10.73
CA MET A 22 8.72 2.99 -9.41
C MET A 22 9.70 2.40 -8.39
N VAL A 23 9.97 3.15 -7.32
CA VAL A 23 10.90 2.76 -6.26
C VAL A 23 10.27 2.94 -4.89
N ASP A 24 10.81 2.28 -3.87
CA ASP A 24 10.46 2.52 -2.47
C ASP A 24 11.20 3.75 -1.87
N ASP A 25 11.03 3.96 -0.57
CA ASP A 25 11.68 5.03 0.21
C ASP A 25 13.21 4.95 0.20
N ASN A 26 13.75 3.74 0.06
CA ASN A 26 15.18 3.47 -0.04
C ASN A 26 15.70 3.50 -1.50
N ARG A 27 14.87 3.94 -2.45
CA ARG A 27 15.14 3.99 -3.89
C ARG A 27 15.35 2.61 -4.52
N VAL A 28 14.86 1.55 -3.90
CA VAL A 28 14.90 0.20 -4.44
C VAL A 28 13.74 0.03 -5.43
N PRO A 29 13.99 -0.46 -6.67
CA PRO A 29 12.92 -0.72 -7.62
C PRO A 29 11.83 -1.65 -7.09
N LEU A 30 10.58 -1.21 -7.21
CA LEU A 30 9.42 -2.02 -6.86
C LEU A 30 9.02 -2.90 -8.04
N SER A 31 9.28 -4.20 -7.89
CA SER A 31 8.80 -5.22 -8.85
C SER A 31 7.32 -5.54 -8.63
N ASP A 32 6.67 -6.11 -9.64
CA ASP A 32 5.26 -6.54 -9.56
C ASP A 32 5.05 -7.55 -8.42
N ASN A 33 5.96 -8.51 -8.25
CA ASN A 33 5.93 -9.45 -7.12
C ASN A 33 6.07 -8.73 -5.76
N GLY A 34 6.90 -7.70 -5.69
CA GLY A 34 7.03 -6.85 -4.50
C GLY A 34 5.72 -6.16 -4.15
N ILE A 35 5.04 -5.59 -5.14
CA ILE A 35 3.74 -4.94 -4.99
C ILE A 35 2.68 -5.94 -4.50
N ASP A 36 2.63 -7.15 -5.07
CA ASP A 36 1.70 -8.20 -4.65
C ASP A 36 1.93 -8.63 -3.20
N ARG A 37 3.20 -8.78 -2.78
CA ARG A 37 3.54 -9.09 -1.39
C ARG A 37 3.11 -7.97 -0.44
N ILE A 38 3.26 -6.70 -0.83
CA ILE A 38 2.78 -5.57 -0.03
C ILE A 38 1.26 -5.64 0.10
N LYS A 39 0.53 -5.90 -0.98
CA LYS A 39 -0.94 -6.06 -0.97
C LYS A 39 -1.40 -7.17 -0.02
N GLN A 40 -0.74 -8.33 -0.08
CA GLN A 40 -1.04 -9.47 0.80
C GLN A 40 -0.78 -9.13 2.27
N LYS A 41 0.37 -8.52 2.58
CA LYS A 41 0.68 -8.08 3.95
C LYS A 41 -0.32 -7.05 4.47
N LEU A 42 -0.65 -6.05 3.66
CA LEU A 42 -1.63 -5.02 4.00
C LEU A 42 -2.99 -5.64 4.33
N SER A 43 -3.46 -6.55 3.48
CA SER A 43 -4.73 -7.28 3.69
C SER A 43 -4.70 -8.07 5.01
N GLY A 44 -3.60 -8.75 5.30
CA GLY A 44 -3.41 -9.49 6.55
C GLY A 44 -3.43 -8.59 7.79
N ILE A 45 -2.73 -7.46 7.75
CA ILE A 45 -2.71 -6.48 8.86
C ILE A 45 -4.11 -5.94 9.11
N GLN A 46 -4.83 -5.53 8.06
CA GLN A 46 -6.19 -5.01 8.19
C GLN A 46 -7.16 -6.06 8.75
N ALA A 47 -7.00 -7.33 8.39
CA ALA A 47 -7.81 -8.42 8.93
C ALA A 47 -7.59 -8.60 10.44
N ILE A 48 -6.33 -8.56 10.90
CA ILE A 48 -5.98 -8.64 12.33
C ILE A 48 -6.49 -7.42 13.09
N MET A 49 -6.36 -6.23 12.51
CA MET A 49 -6.89 -4.98 13.04
C MET A 49 -8.40 -5.06 13.25
N LYS A 50 -9.13 -5.52 12.22
CA LYS A 50 -10.57 -5.69 12.28
C LYS A 50 -11.01 -6.73 13.31
N SER A 51 -10.29 -7.84 13.49
CA SER A 51 -10.64 -8.87 14.47
C SER A 51 -10.44 -8.45 15.92
N ARG A 52 -9.77 -7.31 16.16
CA ARG A 52 -9.54 -6.72 17.48
C ARG A 52 -10.36 -5.44 17.71
N ASP A 53 -11.43 -5.24 16.96
CA ASP A 53 -12.28 -4.04 17.00
C ASP A 53 -11.51 -2.71 16.81
N PHE A 54 -10.43 -2.80 16.03
CA PHE A 54 -9.52 -1.71 15.75
C PHE A 54 -9.34 -1.57 14.23
N PRO A 55 -10.40 -1.23 13.46
CA PRO A 55 -10.33 -1.21 12.00
C PRO A 55 -9.36 -0.14 11.49
N ALA A 56 -8.66 -0.45 10.39
CA ALA A 56 -7.78 0.50 9.72
C ALA A 56 -8.54 1.78 9.32
N GLY A 57 -7.95 2.93 9.63
CA GLY A 57 -8.54 4.25 9.38
C GLY A 57 -9.63 4.68 10.38
N GLY A 58 -10.01 3.82 11.34
CA GLY A 58 -10.92 4.20 12.43
C GLY A 58 -10.30 5.17 13.43
N GLU A 59 -11.12 5.77 14.30
CA GLU A 59 -10.71 6.83 15.24
C GLU A 59 -9.49 6.42 16.09
N ILE A 60 -9.51 5.22 16.67
CA ILE A 60 -8.39 4.72 17.48
C ILE A 60 -7.13 4.57 16.62
N ALA A 61 -7.25 4.09 15.37
CA ALA A 61 -6.11 3.88 14.48
C ALA A 61 -5.46 5.20 14.04
N GLN A 62 -6.28 6.24 13.85
CA GLN A 62 -5.79 7.59 13.53
C GLN A 62 -4.92 8.17 14.65
N ARG A 63 -5.17 7.82 15.92
CA ARG A 63 -4.36 8.28 17.04
C ARG A 63 -2.89 7.82 17.02
N LEU A 64 -2.55 6.82 16.19
CA LEU A 64 -1.15 6.38 16.01
C LEU A 64 -0.34 7.33 15.11
N PHE A 65 -1.01 8.20 14.35
CA PHE A 65 -0.39 9.13 13.43
C PHE A 65 -0.55 10.54 14.01
N VAL A 66 0.46 10.98 14.79
CA VAL A 66 0.55 12.30 15.43
C VAL A 66 1.50 13.19 14.63
#